data_AF-A0A1E1WLV1-F1
#
_entry.id   AF-A0A1E1WLV1-F1
#
_cell.length_a   1.000
_cell.length_b   1.000
_cell.length_c   1.000
_cell.angle_alpha   90.00
_cell.angle_beta   90.00
_cell.angle_gamma   90.00
#
_symmetry.space_group_name_H-M   'P 1'
#
loop_
_entity.id
_entity.type
_entity.pdbx_description
1 polymer ?
#
loop_
_entity_poly.entity_id
_entity_poly.type
_entity_poly.pdbx_seq_one_letter_code
_entity_poly.pdbx_strand_id
1 'polypeptide(L)'
;MIIVALLVAAACVYWAWCAARAQRAERMTAALPALPALPLIGHGALFLGSTQKILRNVEDIADLAFKHKGAAKLWLGPKLYVAIGNPVDAQYVLDNFLDKDIVYRFLRPWLGHGLFVAPLALWKTHRKVLLPVFANKVVEEYMGVIAEQAGVLLDRLHERAGKPEFDVLPYITACTLDIVFE
;
A
#
# COMPACT_ATOMS: atom_id res chain seq x y z
N MET A 1 39.49 15.31 2.29
CA MET A 1 39.69 14.85 0.90
C MET A 1 39.51 13.34 0.75
N ILE A 2 40.20 12.49 1.52
CA ILE A 2 40.07 11.01 1.44
C ILE A 2 38.64 10.54 1.72
N ILE A 3 37.98 11.05 2.76
CA ILE A 3 36.59 10.68 3.10
C ILE A 3 35.63 11.01 1.94
N VAL A 4 35.78 12.19 1.34
CA VAL A 4 34.94 12.60 0.19
C VAL A 4 35.19 11.70 -1.01
N ALA A 5 36.46 11.36 -1.31
CA ALA A 5 36.79 10.44 -2.39
C ALA A 5 36.22 9.03 -2.16
N LEU A 6 36.27 8.52 -0.92
CA LEU A 6 35.68 7.22 -0.56
C LEU A 6 34.15 7.25 -0.67
N LEU A 7 33.49 8.33 -0.26
CA LEU A 7 32.04 8.49 -0.42
C LEU A 7 31.62 8.54 -1.88
N VAL A 8 32.37 9.28 -2.73
CA VAL A 8 32.12 9.34 -4.17
C VAL A 8 32.34 7.97 -4.81
N ALA A 9 33.44 7.28 -4.48
CA ALA A 9 33.69 5.93 -4.98
C ALA A 9 32.59 4.93 -4.58
N ALA A 10 32.16 4.96 -3.31
CA ALA A 10 31.06 4.14 -2.82
C ALA A 10 29.74 4.46 -3.54
N ALA A 11 29.44 5.75 -3.77
CA ALA A 11 28.26 6.17 -4.52
C ALA A 11 28.31 5.71 -5.98
N CYS A 12 29.45 5.80 -6.65
CA CYS A 12 29.63 5.32 -8.02
C CYS A 12 29.47 3.79 -8.11
N VAL A 13 30.06 3.03 -7.17
CA VAL A 13 29.89 1.57 -7.10
C VAL A 13 28.43 1.21 -6.85
N TYR A 14 27.77 1.88 -5.90
CA TYR A 14 26.35 1.68 -5.61
C TYR A 14 25.47 2.00 -6.82
N TRP A 15 25.77 3.08 -7.54
CA TRP A 15 25.04 3.47 -8.74
C TRP A 15 25.24 2.47 -9.88
N ALA A 16 26.48 2.01 -10.11
CA ALA A 16 26.77 0.97 -11.10
C ALA A 16 26.05 -0.35 -10.76
N TRP A 17 26.03 -0.74 -9.48
CA TRP A 17 25.29 -1.91 -9.01
C TRP A 17 23.78 -1.77 -9.23
N CYS A 18 23.21 -0.61 -8.87
CA CYS A 18 21.81 -0.28 -9.13
C CYS A 18 21.48 -0.33 -10.63
N ALA A 19 22.31 0.26 -11.48
CA ALA A 19 22.14 0.29 -12.93
C ALA A 19 22.19 -1.13 -13.52
N ALA A 20 23.15 -1.96 -13.12
CA ALA A 20 23.25 -3.35 -13.56
C ALA A 20 22.03 -4.18 -13.14
N ARG A 21 21.56 -4.00 -11.89
CA ARG A 21 20.35 -4.66 -11.39
C ARG A 21 19.11 -4.19 -12.16
N ALA A 22 19.01 -2.89 -12.43
CA ALA A 22 17.91 -2.31 -13.17
C ALA A 22 17.86 -2.85 -14.61
N GLN A 23 19.00 -2.87 -15.31
CA GLN A 23 19.09 -3.44 -16.66
C GLN A 23 18.70 -4.92 -16.69
N ARG A 24 19.13 -5.72 -15.70
CA ARG A 24 18.75 -7.13 -15.62
C ARG A 24 17.23 -7.29 -15.47
N ALA A 25 16.63 -6.56 -14.54
CA ALA A 25 15.19 -6.61 -14.31
C ALA A 25 14.39 -6.08 -15.52
N GLU A 26 14.90 -5.05 -16.20
CA GLU A 26 14.32 -4.52 -17.42
C GLU A 26 14.32 -5.56 -18.55
N ARG A 27 15.41 -6.31 -18.72
CA ARG A 27 15.48 -7.42 -19.69
C ARG A 27 14.46 -8.52 -19.40
N MET A 28 14.29 -8.89 -18.14
CA MET A 28 13.32 -9.92 -17.72
C MET A 28 11.87 -9.45 -17.88
N THR A 29 11.62 -8.15 -17.85
CA THR A 29 10.28 -7.55 -17.90
C THR A 29 10.05 -6.69 -19.14
N ALA A 30 10.83 -6.91 -20.20
CA ALA A 30 10.73 -6.15 -21.44
C ALA A 30 9.36 -6.28 -22.12
N ALA A 31 8.67 -7.40 -21.90
CA ALA A 31 7.34 -7.65 -22.44
C ALA A 31 6.20 -6.98 -21.66
N LEU A 32 6.46 -6.47 -20.45
CA LEU A 32 5.44 -5.81 -19.64
C LEU A 32 5.34 -4.33 -20.02
N PRO A 33 4.12 -3.80 -20.22
CA PRO A 33 3.93 -2.38 -20.47
C PRO A 33 4.28 -1.56 -19.22
N ALA A 34 4.67 -0.31 -19.42
CA ALA A 34 4.91 0.66 -18.38
C ALA A 34 4.42 2.04 -18.83
N LEU A 35 4.07 2.89 -17.87
CA LEU A 35 3.83 4.30 -18.16
C LEU A 35 5.18 5.02 -18.40
N PRO A 36 5.16 6.23 -18.98
CA PRO A 36 6.37 7.04 -19.10
C PRO A 36 7.03 7.28 -17.73
N ALA A 37 8.30 6.93 -17.63
CA ALA A 37 9.08 7.01 -16.39
C ALA A 37 10.10 8.15 -16.47
N LEU A 38 10.29 8.86 -15.35
CA LEU A 38 11.34 9.87 -15.24
C LEU A 38 12.71 9.23 -15.00
N PRO A 39 13.81 9.88 -15.45
CA PRO A 39 15.15 9.40 -15.12
C PRO A 39 15.34 9.37 -13.60
N LEU A 40 16.06 8.35 -13.11
CA LEU A 40 16.41 8.11 -11.70
C LEU A 40 15.25 7.78 -10.74
N ILE A 41 14.13 8.52 -10.78
CA ILE A 41 12.99 8.35 -9.88
C ILE A 41 11.99 7.31 -10.41
N GLY A 42 11.97 7.09 -11.73
CA GLY A 42 11.01 6.22 -12.38
C GLY A 42 9.60 6.81 -12.36
N HIS A 43 8.66 6.03 -11.85
CA HIS A 43 7.23 6.33 -11.72
C HIS A 43 6.89 6.97 -10.37
N GLY A 44 7.87 7.25 -9.51
CA GLY A 44 7.62 7.81 -8.16
C GLY A 44 6.81 9.11 -8.17
N ALA A 45 6.95 9.93 -9.22
CA ALA A 45 6.18 11.16 -9.38
C ALA A 45 4.67 10.94 -9.56
N LEU A 46 4.23 9.75 -9.98
CA LEU A 46 2.81 9.38 -10.06
C LEU A 46 2.16 9.30 -8.67
N PHE A 47 2.94 9.13 -7.62
CA PHE A 47 2.45 9.01 -6.25
C PHE A 47 2.58 10.31 -5.45
N LEU A 48 2.77 11.44 -6.13
CA LEU A 48 2.85 12.78 -5.55
C LEU A 48 1.64 13.64 -5.95
N GLY A 49 1.08 14.38 -4.98
CA GLY A 49 -0.01 15.33 -5.19
C GLY A 49 -1.26 14.99 -4.39
N SER A 50 -2.42 15.42 -4.88
CA SER A 50 -3.71 15.17 -4.23
C SER A 50 -4.11 13.70 -4.32
N THR A 51 -4.90 13.23 -3.35
CA THR A 51 -5.41 11.85 -3.29
C THR A 51 -6.14 11.46 -4.58
N GLN A 52 -6.93 12.37 -5.16
CA GLN A 52 -7.63 12.14 -6.41
C GLN A 52 -6.68 11.90 -7.58
N LYS A 53 -5.57 12.64 -7.67
CA LYS A 53 -4.56 12.46 -8.72
C LYS A 53 -3.85 11.12 -8.55
N ILE A 54 -3.48 10.78 -7.32
CA ILE A 54 -2.84 9.50 -7.02
C ILE A 54 -3.77 8.35 -7.38
N LEU A 55 -5.06 8.43 -7.01
CA LEU A 55 -6.05 7.41 -7.34
C LEU A 55 -6.19 7.23 -8.86
N ARG A 56 -6.32 8.32 -9.63
CA ARG A 56 -6.37 8.26 -11.10
C ARG A 56 -5.12 7.61 -11.69
N ASN A 57 -3.93 7.94 -11.16
CA ASN A 57 -2.70 7.31 -11.64
C ASN A 57 -2.67 5.80 -11.32
N VAL A 58 -3.25 5.37 -10.21
CA VAL A 58 -3.39 3.93 -9.86
C VAL A 58 -4.38 3.25 -10.81
N GLU A 59 -5.50 3.91 -11.12
CA GLU A 59 -6.48 3.45 -12.12
C GLU A 59 -5.83 3.30 -13.50
N ASP A 60 -5.04 4.29 -13.95
CA ASP A 60 -4.32 4.24 -15.22
C ASP A 60 -3.33 3.06 -15.30
N ILE A 61 -2.62 2.78 -14.19
CA ILE A 61 -1.72 1.61 -14.10
C ILE A 61 -2.51 0.31 -14.16
N ALA A 62 -3.65 0.24 -13.47
CA ALA A 62 -4.52 -0.93 -13.48
C ALA A 62 -5.08 -1.19 -14.88
N ASP A 63 -5.61 -0.15 -15.54
CA ASP A 63 -6.11 -0.20 -16.91
C ASP A 63 -5.02 -0.65 -17.90
N LEU A 64 -3.79 -0.15 -17.73
CA LEU A 64 -2.66 -0.57 -18.54
C LEU A 64 -2.38 -2.07 -18.38
N ALA A 65 -2.41 -2.57 -17.14
CA ALA A 65 -2.22 -3.98 -16.84
C ALA A 65 -3.35 -4.83 -17.47
N PHE A 66 -4.61 -4.44 -17.29
CA PHE A 66 -5.75 -5.16 -17.86
C PHE A 66 -5.74 -5.22 -19.39
N LYS A 67 -5.33 -4.13 -20.05
CA LYS A 67 -5.18 -4.09 -21.52
C LYS A 67 -4.05 -5.00 -22.04
N HIS A 68 -3.08 -5.37 -21.20
CA HIS A 68 -1.89 -6.13 -21.60
C HIS A 68 -1.72 -7.40 -20.77
N LYS A 69 -2.64 -8.35 -20.96
CA LYS A 69 -2.60 -9.70 -20.36
C LYS A 69 -2.61 -9.72 -18.82
N GLY A 70 -3.00 -8.62 -18.17
CA GLY A 70 -3.16 -8.54 -16.72
C GLY A 70 -1.87 -8.27 -15.95
N ALA A 71 -0.85 -7.68 -16.57
CA ALA A 71 0.34 -7.22 -15.84
C ALA A 71 0.92 -5.94 -16.43
N ALA A 72 1.37 -5.02 -15.56
CA ALA A 72 2.12 -3.83 -15.95
C ALA A 72 3.28 -3.63 -14.97
N LYS A 73 4.41 -3.10 -15.45
CA LYS A 73 5.56 -2.82 -14.59
C LYS A 73 5.64 -1.33 -14.26
N LEU A 74 6.13 -1.04 -13.06
CA LEU A 74 6.47 0.31 -12.63
C LEU A 74 7.78 0.31 -11.85
N TRP A 75 8.51 1.39 -11.96
CA TRP A 75 9.81 1.62 -11.31
C TRP A 75 9.65 2.66 -10.22
N LEU A 76 10.03 2.37 -8.98
CA LEU A 76 10.16 3.37 -7.91
C LEU A 76 11.63 3.46 -7.52
N GLY A 77 12.32 4.48 -8.05
CA GLY A 77 13.77 4.56 -7.99
C GLY A 77 14.41 3.31 -8.61
N PRO A 78 15.33 2.62 -7.92
CA PRO A 78 15.99 1.41 -8.43
C PRO A 78 15.17 0.12 -8.24
N LYS A 79 13.96 0.18 -7.67
CA LYS A 79 13.11 -0.98 -7.43
C LYS A 79 12.02 -1.11 -8.50
N LEU A 80 11.89 -2.31 -9.04
CA LEU A 80 10.81 -2.70 -9.94
C LEU A 80 9.64 -3.27 -9.13
N TYR A 81 8.43 -2.83 -9.46
CA TYR A 81 7.17 -3.41 -9.01
C TYR A 81 6.38 -3.84 -10.23
N VAL A 82 5.52 -4.84 -10.05
CA VAL A 82 4.61 -5.34 -11.09
C VAL A 82 3.20 -5.24 -10.54
N ALA A 83 2.36 -4.45 -11.19
CA ALA A 83 0.93 -4.44 -10.98
C ALA A 83 0.33 -5.68 -11.67
N ILE A 84 -0.40 -6.49 -10.90
CA ILE A 84 -1.00 -7.74 -11.37
C ILE A 84 -2.51 -7.57 -11.36
N GLY A 85 -3.12 -7.66 -12.54
CA GLY A 85 -4.57 -7.66 -12.77
C GLY A 85 -5.12 -9.02 -13.17
N ASN A 86 -4.28 -9.99 -13.56
CA ASN A 86 -4.73 -11.36 -13.83
C ASN A 86 -5.01 -12.09 -12.50
N PRO A 87 -6.22 -12.65 -12.29
CA PRO A 87 -6.57 -13.31 -11.02
C PRO A 87 -5.75 -14.58 -10.75
N VAL A 88 -5.35 -15.33 -11.78
CA VAL A 88 -4.53 -16.55 -11.63
C VAL A 88 -3.12 -16.18 -11.17
N ASP A 89 -2.53 -15.16 -11.78
CA ASP A 89 -1.21 -14.66 -11.38
C ASP A 89 -1.25 -14.05 -9.97
N ALA A 90 -2.32 -13.29 -9.66
CA ALA A 90 -2.51 -12.70 -8.34
C ALA A 90 -2.61 -13.78 -7.26
N GLN A 91 -3.39 -14.84 -7.50
CA GLN A 91 -3.48 -15.98 -6.59
C GLN A 91 -2.10 -16.63 -6.38
N TYR A 92 -1.39 -16.95 -7.47
CA TYR A 92 -0.07 -17.55 -7.36
C TYR A 92 0.90 -16.68 -6.54
N VAL A 93 0.91 -15.37 -6.75
CA VAL A 93 1.78 -14.47 -6.01
C VAL A 93 1.38 -14.36 -4.55
N LEU A 94 0.09 -14.19 -4.27
CA LEU A 94 -0.45 -14.04 -2.92
C LEU A 94 -0.33 -15.32 -2.08
N ASP A 95 -0.24 -16.50 -2.69
CA ASP A 95 -0.04 -17.77 -1.99
C ASP A 95 1.44 -18.06 -1.67
N ASN A 96 2.37 -17.57 -2.51
CA ASN A 96 3.78 -17.99 -2.45
C ASN A 96 4.74 -16.89 -1.94
N PHE A 97 4.44 -15.61 -2.12
CA PHE A 97 5.35 -14.49 -1.80
C PHE A 97 4.77 -13.59 -0.72
N LEU A 98 4.71 -14.11 0.51
CA LEU A 98 4.04 -13.48 1.66
C LEU A 98 4.88 -12.43 2.41
N ASP A 99 6.15 -12.25 2.03
CA ASP A 99 7.02 -11.26 2.68
C ASP A 99 6.61 -9.83 2.31
N LYS A 100 6.59 -8.95 3.31
CA LYS A 100 6.25 -7.54 3.12
C LYS A 100 7.44 -6.77 2.57
N ASP A 101 7.18 -5.90 1.59
CA ASP A 101 8.23 -5.04 1.05
C ASP A 101 8.75 -4.04 2.10
N ILE A 102 9.97 -3.54 1.87
CA ILE A 102 10.62 -2.55 2.71
C ILE A 102 9.77 -1.30 2.95
N VAL A 103 8.85 -0.95 2.04
CA VAL A 103 7.95 0.20 2.22
C VAL A 103 7.22 0.10 3.55
N TYR A 104 6.75 -1.09 3.98
CA TYR A 104 6.06 -1.25 5.26
C TYR A 104 6.89 -0.83 6.48
N ARG A 105 8.23 -0.79 6.37
CA ARG A 105 9.11 -0.38 7.46
C ARG A 105 8.96 1.10 7.81
N PHE A 106 8.39 1.94 6.94
CA PHE A 106 8.12 3.35 7.26
C PHE A 106 7.19 3.48 8.48
N LEU A 107 6.29 2.51 8.68
CA LEU A 107 5.34 2.48 9.81
C LEU A 107 5.92 1.85 11.08
N ARG A 108 7.09 1.22 11.00
CA ARG A 108 7.70 0.51 12.14
C ARG A 108 7.94 1.41 13.36
N PRO A 109 8.32 2.69 13.25
CA PRO A 109 8.48 3.55 14.43
C PRO A 109 7.18 3.79 15.19
N TRP A 110 6.02 3.72 14.53
CA TRP A 110 4.70 3.95 15.13
C TRP A 110 4.03 2.63 15.58
N LEU A 111 4.07 1.61 14.72
CA LEU A 111 3.34 0.34 14.92
C LEU A 111 4.23 -0.81 15.42
N GLY A 112 5.52 -0.56 15.59
CA GLY A 112 6.50 -1.58 15.97
C GLY A 112 6.48 -2.78 15.01
N HIS A 113 6.49 -3.98 15.60
CA HIS A 113 6.29 -5.24 14.88
C HIS A 113 4.85 -5.74 14.99
N GLY A 114 3.86 -4.83 14.94
CA GLY A 114 2.45 -5.20 14.86
C GLY A 114 2.11 -6.00 13.59
N LEU A 115 0.89 -6.55 13.53
CA LEU A 115 0.44 -7.44 12.45
C LEU A 115 0.64 -6.84 11.05
N PHE A 116 0.47 -5.51 10.89
CA PHE A 116 0.65 -4.83 9.61
C PHE A 116 2.11 -4.77 9.14
N VAL A 117 3.09 -4.66 10.04
CA VAL A 117 4.51 -4.40 9.69
C VAL A 117 5.42 -5.62 9.92
N ALA A 118 5.00 -6.57 10.75
CA ALA A 118 5.81 -7.73 11.16
C ALA A 118 6.36 -8.54 9.96
N PRO A 119 7.62 -9.02 10.04
CA PRO A 119 8.17 -9.96 9.06
C PRO A 119 7.40 -11.29 9.10
N LEU A 120 7.46 -12.07 8.01
CA LEU A 120 6.59 -13.22 7.80
C LEU A 120 6.55 -14.21 8.97
N ALA A 121 7.70 -14.59 9.53
CA ALA A 121 7.78 -15.53 10.65
C ALA A 121 7.01 -15.01 11.89
N LEU A 122 7.18 -13.74 12.24
CA LEU A 122 6.51 -13.13 13.38
C LEU A 122 5.02 -12.87 13.09
N TRP A 123 4.71 -12.47 11.85
CA TRP A 123 3.33 -12.29 11.39
C TRP A 123 2.52 -13.58 11.52
N LYS A 124 3.08 -14.75 11.17
CA LYS A 124 2.40 -16.05 11.33
C LYS A 124 2.01 -16.30 12.78
N THR A 125 2.92 -16.03 13.72
CA THR A 125 2.65 -16.16 15.16
C THR A 125 1.58 -15.18 15.63
N HIS A 126 1.72 -13.89 15.30
CA HIS A 126 0.75 -12.85 15.69
C HIS A 126 -0.65 -13.15 15.12
N ARG A 127 -0.73 -13.52 13.84
CA ARG A 127 -2.00 -13.88 13.19
C ARG A 127 -2.67 -15.05 13.90
N LYS A 128 -1.92 -16.09 14.27
CA LYS A 128 -2.48 -17.27 14.96
C LYS A 128 -3.11 -16.89 16.30
N VAL A 129 -2.48 -15.98 17.04
CA VAL A 129 -2.98 -15.51 18.34
C VAL A 129 -4.17 -14.56 18.20
N LEU A 130 -4.17 -13.68 17.19
CA LEU A 130 -5.20 -12.65 17.01
C LEU A 130 -6.45 -13.14 16.27
N LEU A 131 -6.34 -14.15 15.40
CA LEU A 131 -7.45 -14.60 14.56
C LEU A 131 -8.73 -14.96 15.34
N PRO A 132 -8.68 -15.59 16.54
CA PRO A 132 -9.88 -15.86 17.33
C PRO A 132 -10.68 -14.63 17.76
N VAL A 133 -10.03 -13.46 17.88
CA VAL A 133 -10.69 -12.19 18.24
C VAL A 133 -11.60 -11.70 17.10
N PHE A 134 -11.32 -12.13 15.87
CA PHE A 134 -12.13 -11.80 14.70
C PHE A 134 -13.12 -12.92 14.33
N ALA A 135 -13.39 -13.87 15.24
CA ALA A 135 -14.41 -14.89 15.03
C ALA A 135 -15.81 -14.26 15.09
N ASN A 136 -16.75 -14.74 14.26
CA ASN A 136 -18.10 -14.17 14.14
C ASN A 136 -18.80 -13.95 15.49
N LYS A 137 -18.67 -14.90 16.43
CA LYS A 137 -19.26 -14.78 17.76
C LYS A 137 -18.76 -13.53 18.51
N VAL A 138 -17.47 -13.24 18.43
CA VAL A 138 -16.88 -12.06 19.06
C VAL A 138 -17.36 -10.79 18.34
N VAL A 139 -17.43 -10.81 17.01
CA VAL A 139 -17.95 -9.67 16.23
C VAL A 139 -19.42 -9.39 16.57
N GLU A 140 -20.24 -10.42 16.81
CA GLU A 140 -21.63 -10.29 17.25
C GLU A 140 -21.74 -9.61 18.62
N GLU A 141 -20.80 -9.85 19.54
CA GLU A 141 -20.74 -9.17 20.84
C GLU A 141 -20.48 -7.66 20.69
N TYR A 142 -19.76 -7.23 19.64
CA TYR A 142 -19.51 -5.81 19.33
C TYR A 142 -20.65 -5.12 18.56
N MET A 143 -21.69 -5.84 18.12
CA MET A 143 -22.80 -5.24 17.38
C MET A 143 -23.53 -4.15 18.17
N GLY A 144 -23.56 -4.25 19.51
CA GLY A 144 -24.11 -3.22 20.38
C GLY A 144 -23.35 -1.89 20.26
N VAL A 145 -22.02 -1.94 20.40
CA VAL A 145 -21.11 -0.78 20.25
C VAL A 145 -21.24 -0.17 18.86
N ILE A 146 -21.23 -1.00 17.81
CA ILE A 146 -21.40 -0.53 16.44
C ILE A 146 -22.73 0.19 16.26
N ALA A 147 -23.83 -0.36 16.81
CA ALA A 147 -25.15 0.25 16.70
C ALA A 147 -25.25 1.57 17.47
N GLU A 148 -24.66 1.65 18.66
CA GLU A 148 -24.61 2.87 19.47
C GLU A 148 -23.86 3.99 18.74
N GLN A 149 -22.64 3.71 18.28
CA GLN A 149 -21.83 4.69 17.55
C GLN A 149 -22.43 5.05 16.18
N ALA A 150 -23.11 4.11 15.52
CA ALA A 150 -23.90 4.42 14.33
C ALA A 150 -25.09 5.34 14.64
N GLY A 151 -25.72 5.22 15.80
CA GLY A 151 -26.75 6.15 16.29
C GLY A 151 -26.20 7.57 16.41
N VAL A 152 -25.04 7.74 17.07
CA VAL A 152 -24.35 9.03 17.19
C VAL A 152 -24.03 9.63 15.82
N LEU A 153 -23.57 8.80 14.87
CA LEU A 153 -23.33 9.22 13.49
C LEU A 153 -24.63 9.73 12.84
N LEU A 154 -25.73 8.99 12.97
CA LEU A 154 -27.02 9.37 12.39
C LEU A 154 -27.54 10.68 12.95
N ASP A 155 -27.43 10.91 14.26
CA ASP A 155 -27.83 12.18 14.89
C ASP A 155 -27.03 13.36 14.32
N ARG A 156 -25.71 13.20 14.21
CA ARG A 156 -24.83 14.24 13.61
C ARG A 156 -25.13 14.49 12.13
N LEU A 157 -25.50 13.45 11.37
CA LEU A 157 -25.90 13.59 9.97
C LEU A 157 -27.30 14.20 9.84
N HIS A 158 -28.20 13.93 10.78
CA HIS A 158 -29.55 14.50 10.81
C HIS A 158 -29.49 16.02 10.94
N GLU A 159 -28.56 16.56 11.74
CA GLU A 159 -28.32 18.01 11.82
C GLU A 159 -27.86 18.63 10.49
N ARG A 160 -27.38 17.83 9.53
CA ARG A 160 -26.99 18.27 8.19
C ARG A 160 -28.09 18.10 7.14
N ALA A 161 -29.21 17.48 7.49
CA ALA A 161 -30.34 17.31 6.58
C ALA A 161 -30.88 18.67 6.11
N GLY A 162 -31.15 18.81 4.81
CA GLY A 162 -31.67 20.04 4.20
C GLY A 162 -30.64 21.18 4.08
N LYS A 163 -29.38 20.97 4.49
CA LYS A 163 -28.27 21.92 4.29
C LYS A 163 -27.53 21.62 2.98
N PRO A 164 -26.66 22.55 2.49
CA PRO A 164 -25.82 22.30 1.33
C PRO A 164 -24.94 21.07 1.48
N GLU A 165 -24.38 20.60 0.35
CA GLU A 165 -23.43 19.50 0.33
C GLU A 165 -22.26 19.73 1.29
N PHE A 166 -21.79 18.64 1.90
CA PHE A 166 -20.71 18.66 2.87
C PHE A 166 -19.87 17.39 2.75
N ASP A 167 -18.65 17.45 3.26
CA ASP A 167 -17.77 16.27 3.33
C ASP A 167 -18.19 15.35 4.48
N VAL A 168 -18.56 14.11 4.14
CA VAL A 168 -19.00 13.10 5.09
C VAL A 168 -17.84 12.33 5.74
N LEU A 169 -16.64 12.37 5.13
CA LEU A 169 -15.47 11.62 5.60
C LEU A 169 -15.14 11.89 7.08
N PRO A 170 -15.15 13.13 7.60
CA PRO A 170 -14.89 13.38 9.01
C PRO A 170 -15.89 12.71 9.96
N TYR A 171 -17.16 12.61 9.55
CA TYR A 171 -18.21 11.96 10.36
C TYR A 171 -18.02 10.45 10.41
N ILE A 172 -17.77 9.83 9.25
CA ILE A 172 -17.50 8.38 9.15
C ILE A 172 -16.19 8.05 9.87
N THR A 173 -15.16 8.88 9.74
CA THR A 173 -13.87 8.66 10.39
C THR A 173 -14.01 8.76 11.91
N ALA A 174 -14.75 9.73 12.43
CA ALA A 174 -15.03 9.82 13.86
C ALA A 174 -15.77 8.57 14.37
N CYS A 175 -16.87 8.18 13.71
CA CYS A 175 -17.64 6.99 14.07
C CYS A 175 -16.79 5.70 14.05
N THR A 176 -15.97 5.51 13.01
CA THR A 176 -15.10 4.32 12.91
C THR A 176 -14.00 4.31 13.97
N LEU A 177 -13.46 5.47 14.36
CA LEU A 177 -12.52 5.56 15.48
C LEU A 177 -13.21 5.28 16.82
N ASP A 178 -14.40 5.84 17.05
CA ASP A 178 -15.17 5.60 18.27
C ASP A 178 -15.50 4.10 18.42
N ILE A 179 -15.94 3.43 17.33
CA ILE A 179 -16.17 1.97 17.30
C ILE A 179 -14.90 1.16 17.64
N VAL A 180 -13.72 1.62 17.20
CA VAL A 180 -12.46 0.88 17.39
C VAL A 180 -11.89 1.05 18.81
N PHE A 181 -12.21 2.14 19.49
CA PHE A 181 -11.66 2.48 20.80
C PHE A 181 -12.58 2.19 22.00
N GLU A 182 -13.83 1.81 21.75
CA GLU A 182 -14.83 1.41 22.75
C GLU A 182 -14.92 -0.10 22.92
#